data_AF-A0A370X045-F1
#
_entry.id   AF-A0A370X045-F1
#
_cell.length_a   1.000
_cell.length_b   1.000
_cell.length_c   1.000
_cell.angle_alpha   90.00
_cell.angle_beta   90.00
_cell.angle_gamma   90.00
#
_symmetry.space_group_name_H-M   'P 1'
#
loop_
_entity.id
_entity.type
_entity.pdbx_description
1 polymer ?
#
loop_
_entity_poly.entity_id
_entity_poly.type
_entity_poly.pdbx_seq_one_letter_code
_entity_poly.pdbx_strand_id
1 'polypeptide(L)'
;MMRSRLFALSVLGVAVVLGGCHHATRPDGTRVDKKGVTNLVSFENFIATHPTADEFKKMYPGVQLMMPGAISALDTRYDNTRFFPQLDGNGHVIGGDFH
;
A
#
# COMPACT_ATOMS: atom_id res chain seq x y z
N MET A 1 38.44 -24.99 -40.62
CA MET A 1 39.36 -25.01 -39.45
C MET A 1 39.23 -23.70 -38.70
N MET A 2 38.94 -23.80 -37.41
CA MET A 2 38.62 -22.72 -36.48
C MET A 2 39.87 -22.24 -35.73
N ARG A 3 40.12 -20.93 -35.66
CA ARG A 3 41.10 -20.24 -34.80
C ARG A 3 40.58 -18.83 -34.53
N SER A 4 39.65 -18.63 -33.60
CA SER A 4 39.83 -18.42 -32.15
C SER A 4 40.76 -17.25 -31.79
N ARG A 5 40.22 -16.39 -30.92
CA ARG A 5 40.83 -15.34 -30.09
C ARG A 5 40.82 -13.93 -30.70
N LEU A 6 39.92 -13.09 -30.21
CA LEU A 6 40.26 -12.06 -29.22
C LEU A 6 38.97 -11.46 -28.65
N PHE A 7 38.70 -11.83 -27.41
CA PHE A 7 37.79 -11.12 -26.52
C PHE A 7 38.37 -9.72 -26.27
N ALA A 8 37.62 -8.68 -26.60
CA ALA A 8 37.85 -7.34 -26.06
C ALA A 8 36.58 -6.93 -25.31
N LEU A 9 36.60 -7.16 -24.00
CA LEU A 9 35.71 -6.51 -23.05
C LEU A 9 35.76 -5.00 -23.29
N SER A 10 34.61 -4.38 -23.47
CA SER A 10 34.45 -2.96 -23.18
C SER A 10 33.21 -2.79 -22.32
N VAL A 11 33.50 -2.65 -21.03
CA VAL A 11 32.59 -2.22 -19.97
C VAL A 11 32.27 -0.75 -20.20
N LEU A 12 30.99 -0.41 -20.32
CA LEU A 12 30.43 0.91 -19.98
C LEU A 12 28.92 0.65 -19.78
N GLY A 13 28.36 0.57 -18.57
CA GLY A 13 28.68 1.36 -17.40
C GLY A 13 27.80 2.61 -17.33
N VAL A 14 26.49 2.49 -17.53
CA VAL A 14 25.52 3.51 -17.08
C VAL A 14 24.25 2.81 -16.57
N ALA A 15 24.29 2.32 -15.34
CA ALA A 15 23.09 2.05 -14.57
C ALA A 15 22.54 3.40 -14.07
N VAL A 16 21.67 4.03 -14.86
CA VAL A 16 20.84 5.14 -14.38
C VAL A 16 19.80 4.55 -13.42
N VAL A 17 20.18 4.40 -12.15
CA VAL A 17 19.22 4.16 -11.07
C VAL A 17 18.60 5.50 -10.74
N LEU A 18 17.53 5.86 -11.44
CA LEU A 18 16.59 6.87 -10.95
C LEU A 18 15.84 6.23 -9.77
N GLY A 19 16.45 6.28 -8.59
CA GLY A 19 15.75 6.13 -7.32
C GLY A 19 14.85 7.33 -7.09
N GLY A 20 13.82 7.49 -7.92
CA GLY A 20 12.71 8.38 -7.61
C GLY A 20 11.98 7.79 -6.41
N CYS A 21 11.63 8.63 -5.44
CA CYS A 21 10.70 8.25 -4.37
C CYS A 21 9.40 7.77 -5.03
N HIS A 22 9.26 6.46 -5.23
CA HIS A 22 8.03 5.82 -5.66
C HIS A 22 7.02 6.03 -4.54
N HIS A 23 6.33 7.17 -4.55
CA HIS A 23 5.00 7.24 -3.99
C HIS A 23 4.20 6.22 -4.79
N ALA A 24 3.75 5.15 -4.12
CA ALA A 24 2.85 4.20 -4.73
C ALA A 24 1.65 4.98 -5.27
N THR A 25 1.50 5.03 -6.58
CA THR A 25 0.31 5.60 -7.22
C THR A 25 -0.69 4.47 -7.34
N ARG A 26 -1.92 4.68 -6.90
CA ARG A 26 -3.02 3.73 -7.10
C ARG A 26 -3.23 3.51 -8.61
N PRO A 27 -3.73 2.35 -9.08
CA PRO A 27 -4.08 2.14 -10.49
C PRO A 27 -5.07 3.17 -11.07
N ASP A 28 -5.81 3.88 -10.22
CA ASP A 28 -6.70 4.98 -10.61
C ASP A 28 -6.02 6.36 -10.66
N GLY A 29 -4.69 6.43 -10.49
CA GLY A 29 -3.91 7.66 -10.58
C GLY A 29 -3.94 8.54 -9.32
N THR A 30 -4.68 8.15 -8.27
CA THR A 30 -4.75 8.92 -7.03
C THR A 30 -3.42 8.80 -6.28
N ARG A 31 -2.85 9.95 -5.88
CA ARG A 31 -1.69 9.97 -4.97
C ARG A 31 -2.13 9.33 -3.67
N VAL A 32 -1.38 8.35 -3.20
CA VAL A 32 -1.57 7.78 -1.87
C VAL A 32 -1.06 8.80 -0.86
N ASP A 33 -1.89 9.78 -0.53
CA ASP A 33 -1.55 10.82 0.41
C ASP A 33 -1.63 10.30 1.85
N LYS A 34 -0.79 10.86 2.74
CA LYS A 34 -0.77 10.51 4.17
C LYS A 34 -2.03 10.99 4.92
N LYS A 35 -3.09 11.38 4.22
CA LYS A 35 -4.35 11.82 4.82
C LYS A 35 -5.29 10.62 4.88
N GLY A 36 -6.36 10.75 5.68
CA GLY A 36 -7.39 9.73 5.77
C GLY A 36 -8.16 9.55 4.46
N VAL A 37 -9.16 8.66 4.48
CA VAL A 37 -9.94 8.34 3.28
C VAL A 37 -10.85 9.51 2.88
N THR A 38 -10.68 9.98 1.64
CA THR A 38 -11.51 11.06 1.06
C THR A 38 -12.61 10.54 0.12
N ASN A 39 -12.36 9.43 -0.58
CA ASN A 39 -13.33 8.77 -1.44
C ASN A 39 -13.79 7.45 -0.80
N LEU A 40 -14.93 7.52 -0.10
CA LEU A 40 -15.50 6.37 0.61
C LEU A 40 -15.95 5.25 -0.34
N VAL A 41 -16.48 5.56 -1.52
CA VAL A 41 -16.92 4.55 -2.50
C VAL A 41 -15.73 3.72 -2.99
N SER A 42 -14.61 4.35 -3.33
CA SER A 42 -13.39 3.64 -3.72
C SER A 42 -12.77 2.82 -2.59
N PHE A 43 -13.02 3.22 -1.34
CA PHE A 43 -12.61 2.49 -0.15
C PHE A 43 -13.49 1.26 0.10
N GLU A 44 -14.80 1.42 0.08
CA GLU A 44 -15.75 0.30 0.20
C GLU A 44 -15.53 -0.76 -0.88
N ASN A 45 -15.30 -0.34 -2.14
CA ASN A 45 -14.95 -1.26 -3.23
C ASN A 45 -13.63 -2.01 -2.98
N PHE A 46 -12.66 -1.39 -2.31
CA PHE A 46 -11.41 -2.07 -1.93
C PHE A 46 -11.64 -3.04 -0.78
N ILE A 47 -12.40 -2.65 0.25
CA ILE A 47 -12.76 -3.57 1.35
C ILE A 47 -13.53 -4.79 0.83
N ALA A 48 -14.39 -4.61 -0.17
CA ALA A 48 -15.13 -5.70 -0.82
C ALA A 48 -14.23 -6.75 -1.50
N THR A 49 -12.94 -6.47 -1.75
CA THR A 49 -11.99 -7.47 -2.24
C THR A 49 -11.41 -8.35 -1.12
N HIS A 50 -11.83 -8.14 0.12
CA HIS A 50 -11.35 -8.81 1.33
C HIS A 50 -9.81 -8.78 1.49
N PRO A 51 -9.20 -7.58 1.55
CA PRO A 51 -7.75 -7.46 1.59
C PRO A 51 -7.14 -7.98 2.90
N THR A 52 -5.91 -8.48 2.82
CA THR A 52 -5.06 -8.68 3.99
C THR A 52 -4.68 -7.33 4.62
N ALA A 53 -4.25 -7.35 5.89
CA ALA A 53 -3.75 -6.14 6.56
C ALA A 53 -2.56 -5.50 5.81
N ASP A 54 -1.69 -6.31 5.20
CA ASP A 54 -0.55 -5.81 4.42
C ASP A 54 -0.99 -5.14 3.12
N GLU A 55 -1.98 -5.70 2.42
CA GLU A 55 -2.57 -5.07 1.23
C GLU A 55 -3.29 -3.77 1.59
N PHE A 56 -4.03 -3.76 2.70
CA PHE A 56 -4.65 -2.55 3.24
C PHE A 56 -3.59 -1.47 3.49
N LYS A 57 -2.51 -1.78 4.20
CA LYS A 57 -1.45 -0.82 4.52
C LYS A 57 -0.72 -0.31 3.28
N LYS A 58 -0.56 -1.14 2.25
CA LYS A 58 0.00 -0.72 0.96
C LYS A 58 -0.95 0.24 0.23
N MET A 59 -2.25 -0.03 0.27
CA MET A 59 -3.25 0.78 -0.44
C MET A 59 -3.59 2.08 0.29
N TYR A 60 -3.68 2.05 1.62
CA TYR A 60 -4.07 3.15 2.49
C TYR A 60 -3.05 3.38 3.63
N PRO A 61 -1.78 3.71 3.34
CA PRO A 61 -0.73 3.94 4.33
C PRO A 61 -0.96 5.17 5.21
N GLY A 62 -1.88 6.07 4.85
CA GLY A 62 -2.34 7.19 5.68
C GLY A 62 -3.41 6.82 6.71
N VAL A 63 -3.94 5.60 6.63
CA VAL A 63 -5.00 5.11 7.51
C VAL A 63 -4.41 4.12 8.51
N GLN A 64 -4.57 4.41 9.80
CA GLN A 64 -4.25 3.51 10.88
C GLN A 64 -5.29 2.39 10.95
N LEU A 65 -4.85 1.16 10.65
CA LEU A 65 -5.67 -0.04 10.80
C LEU A 65 -5.64 -0.52 12.26
N MET A 66 -6.75 -0.39 12.97
CA MET A 66 -6.90 -0.70 14.39
C MET A 66 -7.30 -2.15 14.60
N MET A 67 -6.35 -3.07 14.52
CA MET A 67 -6.62 -4.51 14.68
C MET A 67 -7.36 -4.84 15.98
N PRO A 68 -8.22 -5.87 16.02
CA PRO A 68 -8.90 -6.29 17.24
C PRO A 68 -7.93 -6.47 18.41
N GLY A 69 -8.24 -5.83 19.54
CA GLY A 69 -7.38 -5.82 20.74
C GLY A 69 -6.32 -4.71 20.78
N ALA A 70 -6.20 -3.89 19.73
CA ALA A 70 -5.37 -2.70 19.76
C ALA A 70 -5.90 -1.70 20.81
N ILE A 71 -4.99 -1.18 21.64
CA ILE A 71 -5.31 -0.17 22.64
C ILE A 71 -5.30 1.20 21.96
N SER A 72 -6.41 1.93 22.03
CA SER A 72 -6.48 3.34 21.66
C SER A 72 -7.00 4.21 22.79
N ALA A 73 -6.58 5.47 22.80
CA ALA A 73 -7.24 6.49 23.59
C ALA A 73 -8.68 6.69 23.09
N LEU A 74 -9.60 7.02 24.01
CA LEU A 74 -10.96 7.45 23.70
C LEU A 74 -10.92 8.86 23.12
N ASP A 75 -10.64 8.94 21.82
CA ASP A 75 -10.56 10.18 21.05
C ASP A 75 -11.43 10.00 19.81
N THR A 76 -12.40 10.88 19.59
CA THR A 76 -13.28 10.84 18.42
C THR A 76 -12.65 11.63 17.28
N ARG A 77 -12.48 11.01 16.11
CA ARG A 77 -11.86 11.61 14.92
C ARG A 77 -12.82 11.55 13.74
N TYR A 78 -12.86 12.63 12.96
CA TYR A 78 -13.72 12.75 11.78
C TYR A 78 -12.92 12.89 10.47
N ASP A 79 -11.63 12.59 10.52
CA ASP A 79 -10.70 12.76 9.39
C ASP A 79 -10.47 11.46 8.60
N ASN A 80 -11.18 10.37 8.95
CA ASN A 80 -11.05 9.04 8.37
C ASN A 80 -9.60 8.50 8.37
N THR A 81 -8.80 8.90 9.35
CA THR A 81 -7.40 8.43 9.49
C THR A 81 -7.28 7.13 10.29
N ARG A 82 -8.38 6.64 10.87
CA ARG A 82 -8.36 5.46 11.74
C ARG A 82 -9.55 4.55 11.45
N PHE A 83 -9.25 3.32 11.03
CA PHE A 83 -10.24 2.34 10.64
C PHE A 83 -10.20 1.13 11.58
N PHE A 84 -11.35 0.68 12.06
CA PHE A 84 -11.52 -0.47 12.94
C PHE A 84 -12.08 -1.63 12.12
N PRO A 85 -11.23 -2.55 11.63
CA PRO A 85 -11.66 -3.58 10.70
C PRO A 85 -12.44 -4.70 11.41
N GLN A 86 -13.46 -5.18 10.72
CA GLN A 86 -13.99 -6.52 10.94
C GLN A 86 -13.16 -7.50 10.11
N LEU A 87 -12.76 -8.62 10.73
CA LEU A 87 -11.92 -9.63 10.09
C LEU A 87 -12.69 -10.95 9.89
N ASP A 88 -12.36 -11.67 8.82
CA ASP A 88 -12.77 -13.07 8.66
C ASP A 88 -11.92 -14.02 9.52
N GLY A 89 -12.21 -15.33 9.45
CA GLY A 89 -11.46 -16.36 10.18
C GLY A 89 -10.00 -16.52 9.76
N ASN A 90 -9.60 -15.94 8.62
CA ASN A 90 -8.24 -15.96 8.09
C ASN A 90 -7.50 -14.62 8.32
N GLY A 91 -8.17 -13.62 8.90
CA GLY A 91 -7.61 -12.30 9.16
C GLY A 91 -7.71 -11.31 7.98
N HIS A 92 -8.53 -11.59 6.96
CA HIS A 92 -8.83 -10.63 5.91
C HIS A 92 -9.85 -9.60 6.38
N VAL A 93 -9.71 -8.36 5.94
CA VAL A 93 -10.64 -7.27 6.24
C VAL A 93 -11.90 -7.44 5.42
N ILE A 94 -13.04 -7.71 6.06
CA ILE A 94 -14.34 -7.89 5.41
C ILE A 94 -15.31 -6.72 5.62
N GLY A 95 -14.91 -5.74 6.44
CA GLY A 95 -15.74 -4.60 6.81
C GLY A 95 -15.07 -3.77 7.91
N GLY A 96 -15.84 -2.89 8.54
CA GLY A 96 -15.39 -2.06 9.66
C GLY A 96 -15.87 -0.62 9.57
N ASP A 97 -15.44 0.19 10.53
CA ASP A 97 -15.91 1.56 10.70
C ASP A 97 -14.77 2.55 10.97
N PHE A 98 -14.99 3.82 10.60
CA PHE A 98 -14.16 4.94 11.02
C PHE A 98 -14.73 5.55 12.31
N HIS A 99 -13.85 5.85 13.28
CA HIS A 99 -14.20 6.55 14.52
C HIS A 99 -13.17 7.62 14.89
#